data_AF-A0A933RJF4-F1
#
_entry.id   AF-A0A933RJF4-F1
#
_cell.length_a   1.000
_cell.length_b   1.000
_cell.length_c   1.000
_cell.angle_alpha   90.00
_cell.angle_beta   90.00
_cell.angle_gamma   90.00
#
_symmetry.space_group_name_H-M   'P 1'
#
loop_
_entity.id
_entity.type
_entity.pdbx_description
1 polymer ?
#
loop_
_entity_poly.entity_id
_entity_poly.type
_entity_poly.pdbx_seq_one_letter_code
_entity_poly.pdbx_strand_id
1 'polypeptide(L)' 'MYQKIVDYVKTVKAELVKVAWPTRKDLAGSTGVVLVLVGITTVFLGIVDWILYTVVTRVLGL' A
#
# COMPACT_ATOMS: atom_id res chain seq x y z
N MET A 1 27.50 -8.58 31.80
CA MET A 1 27.05 -7.87 30.57
C MET A 1 26.40 -8.84 29.57
N TYR A 2 27.01 -10.00 29.31
CA TYR A 2 26.50 -11.00 28.36
C TYR A 2 25.08 -11.53 28.68
N GLN A 3 24.75 -11.77 29.96
CA GLN A 3 23.41 -12.22 30.34
C GLN A 3 22.30 -11.20 30.04
N LYS A 4 22.57 -9.90 30.20
CA LYS A 4 21.58 -8.85 29.89
C LYS A 4 21.19 -8.85 28.42
N ILE A 5 22.12 -9.17 27.52
CA ILE A 5 21.86 -9.24 26.07
C ILE A 5 20.98 -10.45 25.74
N VAL A 6 21.26 -11.60 26.36
CA VAL A 6 20.47 -12.82 26.17
C VAL A 6 19.03 -12.61 26.65
N ASP A 7 18.85 -11.99 27.82
CA ASP A 7 17.52 -11.68 28.36
C ASP A 7 16.77 -10.64 27.50
N TYR A 8 17.49 -9.65 26.95
CA TYR A 8 16.91 -8.65 26.04
C TYR A 8 16.40 -9.29 24.75
N VAL A 9 17.17 -10.19 24.12
CA VAL A 9 16.75 -10.93 22.92
C VAL A 9 15.57 -11.85 23.21
N LYS A 10 15.54 -12.47 24.40
CA LYS A 10 14.42 -13.32 24.85
C LYS A 10 13.13 -12.50 25.00
N THR A 11 13.25 -11.30 25.56
CA THR A 11 12.13 -10.36 25.76
C THR A 11 11.60 -9.83 24.42
N VAL A 12 12.49 -9.41 23.52
CA VAL A 12 12.13 -8.97 22.15
C VAL A 12 11.44 -10.09 21.37
N LYS A 13 11.92 -11.34 21.47
CA LYS A 13 11.22 -12.50 20.88
C LYS A 13 9.81 -12.68 21.43
N ALA A 14 9.62 -12.51 22.75
CA ALA A 14 8.31 -12.63 23.38
C ALA A 14 7.33 -11.51 22.94
N GLU A 15 7.82 -10.30 22.70
CA GLU A 15 7.02 -9.19 22.17
C GLU A 15 6.72 -9.33 20.68
N LEU A 16 7.66 -9.85 19.89
CA LEU A 16 7.45 -10.15 18.48
C LEU A 16 6.37 -11.22 18.25
N VAL A 17 6.11 -12.10 19.22
CA VAL A 17 4.98 -13.06 19.16
C VAL A 17 3.65 -12.40 19.49
N LYS A 18 3.64 -11.28 20.24
CA LYS A 18 2.44 -10.46 20.47
C LYS A 18 2.08 -9.58 19.26
N VAL A 19 3.02 -9.40 18.33
CA VAL A 19 2.71 -8.78 17.04
C VAL A 19 1.81 -9.75 16.30
N ALA A 20 0.53 -9.39 16.19
CA ALA A 20 -0.46 -10.11 15.41
C ALA A 20 -0.03 -10.10 13.95
N TRP A 21 0.80 -11.07 13.54
CA TRP A 21 1.15 -11.25 12.15
C TRP A 21 -0.14 -11.65 11.41
N PRO A 22 -0.60 -10.80 10.48
CA PRO A 22 -1.84 -11.04 9.79
C PRO A 22 -1.73 -12.34 9.00
N THR A 23 -2.75 -13.18 9.10
CA THR A 23 -2.83 -14.42 8.34
C THR A 23 -2.87 -14.10 6.85
N ARG A 24 -2.29 -14.97 6.00
CA ARG A 24 -2.23 -14.78 4.53
C ARG A 24 -3.57 -14.40 3.88
N LYS A 25 -4.69 -14.77 4.50
CA LYS A 25 -6.06 -14.45 4.09
C LYS A 25 -6.42 -12.97 4.30
N ASP A 26 -5.98 -12.36 5.40
CA ASP A 26 -6.24 -10.95 5.73
C ASP A 26 -5.40 -10.02 4.87
N LEU A 27 -4.17 -10.45 4.55
CA LEU A 27 -3.29 -9.80 3.59
C LEU A 27 -3.93 -9.78 2.19
N ALA A 28 -4.46 -10.92 1.72
CA ALA A 28 -5.13 -11.00 0.43
C ALA A 28 -6.41 -10.14 0.36
N GLY A 29 -7.22 -10.12 1.42
CA GLY A 29 -8.42 -9.27 1.50
C GLY A 29 -8.07 -7.78 1.45
N SER A 30 -7.07 -7.36 2.23
CA SER A 30 -6.64 -5.96 2.29
C SER A 30 -6.04 -5.48 0.97
N THR A 31 -5.20 -6.31 0.32
CA THR A 31 -4.64 -5.98 -1.00
C THR A 31 -5.71 -5.94 -2.09
N GLY A 32 -6.72 -6.80 -2.02
CA GLY A 32 -7.83 -6.82 -2.99
C GLY A 32 -8.61 -5.51 -3.02
N VAL A 33 -8.96 -4.96 -1.86
CA VAL A 33 -9.67 -3.67 -1.76
C VAL A 33 -8.82 -2.53 -2.34
N VAL A 34 -7.52 -2.51 -2.04
CA VAL A 34 -6.59 -1.49 -2.56
C VAL A 34 -6.50 -1.57 -4.09
N LEU A 35 -6.42 -2.76 -4.67
CA LEU A 35 -6.37 -2.92 -6.13
C LEU A 35 -7.64 -2.41 -6.83
N VAL A 36 -8.81 -2.67 -6.25
CA VAL A 36 -10.08 -2.13 -6.79
C VAL A 36 -10.10 -0.60 -6.71
N LEU A 37 -9.73 -0.04 -5.56
CA LEU A 37 -9.69 1.41 -5.36
C LEU A 37 -8.73 2.10 -6.34
N VAL A 38 -7.52 1.55 -6.50
CA VAL A 38 -6.52 2.05 -7.43
C VAL A 38 -7.03 1.93 -8.87
N GLY A 39 -7.65 0.81 -9.24
CA GLY A 39 -8.22 0.61 -10.58
C GLY A 39 -9.30 1.65 -10.93
N ILE A 40 -10.19 1.97 -9.99
CA ILE A 40 -11.20 3.02 -10.20
C ILE A 40 -10.52 4.39 -10.33
N THR A 41 -9.53 4.67 -9.48
CA THR A 41 -8.82 5.95 -9.47
C THR A 41 -8.04 6.18 -10.76
N THR A 42 -7.33 5.17 -11.27
CA THR A 42 -6.55 5.29 -12.51
C THR A 42 -7.44 5.44 -13.73
N VAL A 43 -8.59 4.76 -13.78
CA VAL A 43 -9.57 4.95 -14.86
C VAL A 43 -10.13 6.37 -14.84
N PHE A 44 -10.50 6.88 -13.66
CA PHE A 44 -11.00 8.25 -13.55
C PHE A 44 -9.95 9.29 -13.96
N LEU A 45 -8.74 9.20 -13.42
CA LEU A 45 -7.65 10.11 -13.78
C LEU A 45 -7.32 10.00 -15.28
N GLY A 46 -7.22 8.79 -15.83
CA GLY A 46 -6.94 8.61 -17.25
C GLY A 46 -7.98 9.24 -18.18
N ILE A 47 -9.26 9.23 -17.81
CA ILE A 47 -10.31 9.93 -18.56
C ILE A 47 -10.09 11.46 -18.47
N VAL A 48 -9.82 11.97 -17.28
CA VAL A 48 -9.58 13.40 -17.05
C VAL A 48 -8.34 13.87 -17.82
N ASP A 49 -7.25 13.11 -17.77
CA ASP A 49 -6.01 13.39 -18.49
C ASP A 49 -6.23 13.39 -20.01
N TRP A 50 -7.04 12.46 -20.53
CA TRP A 50 -7.37 12.41 -21.96
C TRP A 50 -8.21 13.62 -22.41
N ILE A 51 -9.17 14.03 -21.59
CA ILE A 51 -9.97 15.24 -21.84
C ILE A 51 -9.08 16.48 -21.82
N LEU A 52 -8.25 16.63 -20.78
CA LEU A 52 -7.32 17.75 -20.65
C LEU A 52 -6.34 17.79 -21.83
N TYR A 53 -5.76 16.65 -22.22
CA TYR A 53 -4.91 16.55 -23.39
C TYR A 53 -5.62 17.07 -24.64
N THR A 54 -6.83 16.57 -24.93
CA THR A 54 -7.59 16.96 -26.12
C THR A 54 -7.92 18.46 -26.13
N VAL A 55 -8.31 19.02 -24.97
CA VAL A 55 -8.61 20.45 -24.83
C VAL A 55 -7.34 21.29 -25.00
N VAL A 56 -6.25 20.92 -24.33
CA VAL A 56 -4.97 21.64 -24.38
C VAL A 56 -4.39 21.62 -25.79
N THR A 57 -4.44 20.48 -26.50
CA THR A 57 -3.99 20.38 -27.90
C THR A 57 -4.79 21.32 -28.79
N ARG A 58 -6.13 21.32 -28.68
CA ARG A 58 -6.97 22.25 -29.46
C ARG A 58 -6.74 23.73 -29.14
N VAL A 59 -6.48 24.07 -27.87
CA VAL A 59 -6.28 25.46 -27.44
C VAL A 59 -4.90 26.00 -27.81
N LEU A 60 -3.86 25.16 -27.70
CA LEU A 60 -2.50 25.52 -28.13
C LEU A 60 -2.34 25.56 -29.65
N GLY A 61 -3.36 25.16 -30.41
CA GLY A 61 -3.39 25.27 -31.87
C GLY A 61 -2.51 24.24 -32.59
N LEU A 62 -2.25 23.09 -31.96
CA LEU A 62 -1.72 21.89 -32.62
C LEU A 62 -2.85 21.02 -33.17
#